data_AF-A0A9D1Q6P1-F1
#
_entry.id   AF-A0A9D1Q6P1-F1
#
_cell.length_a   1.000
_cell.length_b   1.000
_cell.length_c   1.000
_cell.angle_alpha   90.00
_cell.angle_beta   90.00
_cell.angle_gamma   90.00
#
_symmetry.space_group_name_H-M   'P 1'
#
loop_
_entity.id
_entity.type
_entity.pdbx_description
1 polymer ?
#
loop_
_entity_poly.entity_id
_entity_poly.type
_entity_poly.pdbx_seq_one_letter_code
_entity_poly.pdbx_strand_id
1 'polypeptide(L)'
;MPFVRKIYTNYKNCSSNLTYSLPALLTEKGLIISHLRYLAWFNYKSDSWKERSCFALSLLLKYLDAVPEVKKATDALKSFTETLVIGSIDPETFTDPLG
;
A
#
# COMPACT_ATOMS: atom_id res chain seq x y z
N MET A 1 10.84 -8.28 -3.19
CA MET A 1 9.55 -7.95 -3.81
C MET A 1 9.55 -6.52 -4.35
N PRO A 2 10.48 -6.17 -5.26
CA PRO A 2 10.59 -4.80 -5.77
C PRO A 2 9.50 -4.44 -6.79
N PHE A 3 8.72 -5.42 -7.30
CA PHE A 3 7.76 -5.17 -8.37
C PHE A 3 6.36 -4.83 -7.82
N VAL A 4 6.12 -3.54 -7.61
CA VAL A 4 4.77 -2.98 -7.37
C VAL A 4 4.45 -2.04 -8.54
N ARG A 5 3.51 -2.45 -9.40
CA ARG A 5 3.09 -1.67 -10.58
C ARG A 5 1.64 -1.18 -10.42
N LYS A 6 1.43 0.12 -10.59
CA LYS A 6 0.09 0.68 -10.68
C LYS A 6 -0.53 0.35 -12.04
N ILE A 7 -1.76 -0.15 -12.02
CA ILE A 7 -2.59 -0.41 -13.21
C ILE A 7 -4.00 0.12 -12.97
N TYR A 8 -4.75 0.35 -14.04
CA TYR A 8 -6.19 0.62 -13.96
C TYR A 8 -6.95 -0.66 -14.27
N THR A 9 -7.98 -0.95 -13.47
CA THR A 9 -8.76 -2.18 -13.60
C THR A 9 -10.26 -1.88 -13.52
N ASN A 10 -11.03 -2.64 -14.29
CA ASN A 10 -12.49 -2.62 -14.22
C ASN A 10 -12.94 -3.60 -13.12
N TYR A 11 -13.29 -3.05 -11.96
CA TYR A 11 -13.80 -3.82 -10.83
C TYR A 11 -15.33 -3.91 -10.92
N LYS A 12 -15.86 -5.12 -11.10
CA LYS A 12 -17.29 -5.39 -11.03
C LYS A 12 -17.65 -5.84 -9.61
N ASN A 13 -18.43 -5.05 -8.91
CA ASN A 13 -18.92 -5.41 -7.59
C ASN A 13 -20.00 -6.50 -7.73
N CYS A 14 -19.83 -7.63 -7.06
CA CYS A 14 -20.78 -8.73 -7.08
C CYS A 14 -22.12 -8.37 -6.42
N SER A 15 -22.11 -7.49 -5.41
CA SER A 15 -23.32 -7.13 -4.66
C SER A 15 -24.19 -6.10 -5.38
N SER A 16 -23.57 -5.09 -6.01
CA SER A 16 -24.30 -4.02 -6.69
C SER A 16 -24.38 -4.19 -8.21
N ASN A 17 -23.65 -5.16 -8.79
CA ASN A 17 -23.45 -5.33 -10.23
C ASN A 17 -22.87 -4.11 -10.96
N LEU A 18 -22.44 -3.08 -10.23
CA LEU A 18 -21.82 -1.88 -10.78
C LEU A 18 -20.36 -2.16 -11.14
N THR A 19 -19.91 -1.55 -12.23
CA THR A 19 -18.52 -1.64 -12.71
C THR A 19 -17.83 -0.30 -12.49
N TYR A 20 -16.67 -0.33 -11.84
CA TYR A 20 -15.87 0.84 -11.52
C TYR A 20 -14.50 0.74 -12.16
N SER A 21 -14.04 1.80 -12.80
CA SER A 21 -12.63 1.94 -13.19
C SER A 21 -11.84 2.45 -11.99
N LEU A 22 -11.00 1.60 -11.41
CA LEU A 22 -10.27 1.89 -10.18
C LEU A 22 -8.77 1.64 -10.36
N PRO A 23 -7.91 2.47 -9.73
CA PRO A 23 -6.49 2.18 -9.66
C PRO A 23 -6.25 0.96 -8.78
N ALA A 24 -5.31 0.11 -9.19
CA ALA A 24 -4.93 -1.11 -8.50
C ALA A 24 -3.41 -1.30 -8.48
N LEU A 25 -2.95 -2.04 -7.48
CA LEU A 25 -1.55 -2.45 -7.37
C LEU A 25 -1.39 -3.90 -7.80
N LEU A 26 -0.59 -4.10 -8.85
CA LEU A 26 -0.13 -5.39 -9.30
C LEU A 26 1.22 -5.69 -8.64
N THR A 27 1.28 -6.81 -7.93
CA THR A 27 2.50 -7.36 -7.32
C THR A 27 2.88 -8.66 -8.04
N GLU A 28 4.06 -9.20 -7.75
CA GLU A 28 4.51 -10.51 -8.27
C GLU A 28 3.53 -11.65 -7.92
N LYS A 29 2.87 -11.55 -6.76
CA LYS A 29 1.86 -12.51 -6.30
C LYS A 29 0.46 -12.24 -6.87
N GLY A 30 0.30 -11.20 -7.67
CA GLY A 30 -0.96 -10.78 -8.26
C GLY A 30 -1.52 -9.48 -7.67
N LEU A 31 -2.84 -9.34 -7.76
CA LEU A 31 -3.57 -8.10 -7.47
C LEU A 31 -4.02 -8.02 -6.01
N ILE A 32 -3.90 -6.85 -5.38
CA ILE A 32 -4.40 -6.63 -4.02
C ILE A 32 -5.90 -6.34 -4.05
N ILE A 33 -6.71 -7.39 -4.12
CA ILE A 33 -8.17 -7.31 -4.25
C ILE A 33 -8.82 -6.64 -3.02
N SER A 34 -8.26 -6.83 -1.83
CA SER A 34 -8.77 -6.19 -0.60
C SER A 34 -8.76 -4.66 -0.70
N HIS A 35 -7.71 -4.08 -1.30
CA HIS A 35 -7.61 -2.65 -1.54
C HIS A 35 -8.59 -2.17 -2.62
N LEU A 36 -8.76 -2.94 -3.70
CA LEU A 36 -9.78 -2.63 -4.71
C LEU A 36 -11.20 -2.61 -4.15
N ARG A 37 -11.55 -3.59 -3.29
CA ARG A 37 -12.83 -3.60 -2.58
C ARG A 37 -13.00 -2.38 -1.69
N TYR A 38 -11.94 -1.98 -1.00
CA TYR A 38 -11.92 -0.77 -0.19
C TYR A 38 -12.17 0.48 -1.05
N LEU A 39 -11.48 0.63 -2.18
CA LEU A 39 -11.71 1.75 -3.10
C LEU A 39 -13.14 1.77 -3.67
N ALA A 40 -13.70 0.60 -3.99
CA ALA A 40 -15.08 0.48 -4.45
C ALA A 40 -16.09 0.88 -3.37
N TRP A 41 -15.84 0.53 -2.11
CA TRP A 41 -16.65 0.95 -0.97
C TRP A 41 -16.63 2.47 -0.79
N PHE A 42 -15.44 3.08 -0.93
CA PHE A 42 -15.22 4.51 -0.83
C PHE A 42 -15.28 5.22 -2.19
N ASN A 43 -16.08 4.71 -3.14
CA ASN A 43 -16.13 5.26 -4.50
C ASN A 43 -16.66 6.71 -4.57
N TYR A 44 -17.40 7.15 -3.55
CA TYR A 44 -17.86 8.54 -3.43
C TYR A 44 -16.71 9.55 -3.21
N LYS A 45 -15.49 9.10 -2.91
CA LYS A 45 -14.29 9.93 -2.81
C LYS A 45 -13.76 10.32 -4.18
N SER A 46 -13.02 11.44 -4.23
CA SER A 46 -12.38 11.92 -5.46
C SER A 46 -11.32 10.96 -5.98
N ASP A 47 -11.03 11.05 -7.28
CA ASP A 47 -9.98 10.22 -7.89
C ASP A 47 -8.59 10.56 -7.35
N SER A 48 -8.35 11.83 -6.99
CA SER A 48 -7.14 12.24 -6.27
C SER A 48 -6.96 11.52 -4.93
N TRP A 49 -8.05 11.27 -4.21
CA TRP A 49 -8.01 10.51 -2.95
C TRP A 49 -7.70 9.04 -3.19
N LYS A 50 -8.31 8.43 -4.23
CA LYS A 50 -8.07 7.04 -4.61
C LYS A 50 -6.61 6.83 -5.05
N GLU A 51 -6.07 7.75 -5.83
CA GLU A 51 -4.66 7.75 -6.25
C GLU A 51 -3.72 7.85 -5.04
N ARG A 52 -4.01 8.77 -4.09
CA ARG A 52 -3.19 8.91 -2.88
C ARG A 52 -3.26 7.68 -1.97
N SER A 53 -4.43 7.03 -1.88
CA SER A 53 -4.59 5.76 -1.17
C SER A 53 -3.74 4.64 -1.80
N CYS A 54 -3.77 4.54 -3.13
CA CYS A 54 -2.98 3.56 -3.89
C CYS A 54 -1.47 3.82 -3.72
N PHE A 55 -1.05 5.09 -3.75
CA PHE A 55 0.33 5.50 -3.49
C PHE A 55 0.80 5.11 -2.08
N ALA A 56 0.00 5.40 -1.04
CA ALA A 56 0.34 5.04 0.34
C ALA A 56 0.52 3.52 0.51
N LEU A 57 -0.35 2.71 -0.10
CA LEU A 57 -0.21 1.25 -0.08
C LEU A 57 1.05 0.80 -0.83
N SER A 58 1.40 1.45 -1.95
CA SER A 58 2.63 1.12 -2.68
C SER A 58 3.90 1.40 -1.86
N LEU A 59 3.91 2.46 -1.04
CA LEU A 59 5.01 2.74 -0.11
C LEU A 59 5.10 1.69 0.99
N LEU A 60 3.96 1.29 1.57
CA LEU A 60 3.93 0.24 2.59
C LEU A 60 4.48 -1.09 2.04
N LEU A 61 4.11 -1.48 0.83
CA LEU A 61 4.62 -2.71 0.21
C LEU A 61 6.13 -2.66 -0.02
N LYS A 62 6.65 -1.51 -0.48
CA LYS A 62 8.09 -1.30 -0.64
C LYS A 62 8.83 -1.35 0.70
N TYR A 63 8.25 -0.76 1.73
CA TYR A 63 8.81 -0.80 3.08
C TYR A 63 8.85 -2.23 3.63
N LEU A 64 7.75 -2.98 3.52
CA LEU A 64 7.68 -4.38 3.94
C LEU A 64 8.66 -5.28 3.20
N ASP A 65 9.09 -4.87 2.00
CA ASP A 65 10.10 -5.59 1.24
C ASP A 65 11.54 -5.26 1.65
N ALA A 66 11.78 -4.01 2.07
CA ALA A 66 13.09 -3.56 2.50
C ALA A 66 13.43 -4.05 3.93
N VAL A 67 12.42 -4.18 4.79
CA VAL A 67 12.61 -4.53 6.21
C VAL A 67 12.69 -6.05 6.40
N PRO A 68 13.61 -6.56 7.23
CA PRO A 68 13.68 -7.98 7.57
C PRO A 68 12.40 -8.49 8.26
N GLU A 69 12.22 -9.81 8.25
CA GLU A 69 10.97 -10.48 8.63
C GLU A 69 10.35 -9.96 9.94
N VAL A 70 9.19 -9.31 9.80
CA VAL A 70 8.46 -8.76 10.95
C VAL A 70 7.51 -9.81 11.53
N LYS A 71 7.71 -10.17 12.79
CA LYS A 71 6.92 -11.22 13.48
C LYS A 71 5.45 -10.84 13.69
N LYS A 72 5.12 -9.55 13.77
CA LYS A 72 3.77 -9.04 13.99
C LYS A 72 3.44 -7.91 13.04
N ALA A 73 2.27 -7.99 12.41
CA ALA A 73 1.80 -6.96 11.49
C ALA A 73 1.64 -5.57 12.14
N THR A 74 1.28 -5.51 13.43
CA THR A 74 1.17 -4.25 14.19
C THR A 74 2.51 -3.54 14.33
N ASP A 75 3.58 -4.31 14.54
CA ASP A 75 4.91 -3.78 14.76
C ASP A 75 5.47 -3.24 13.44
N ALA A 76 5.18 -3.92 12.32
CA ALA A 76 5.51 -3.45 10.98
C ALA A 76 4.82 -2.12 10.66
N LEU A 77 3.53 -2.00 10.98
CA LEU A 77 2.77 -0.77 10.74
C LEU A 77 3.26 0.38 11.62
N LYS A 78 3.57 0.11 12.89
CA LYS A 78 4.12 1.11 13.80
C LYS A 78 5.47 1.62 13.28
N SER A 79 6.39 0.71 12.97
CA SER A 79 7.71 1.09 12.47
C SER A 79 7.63 1.83 11.13
N PHE A 80 6.74 1.42 10.22
CA PHE A 80 6.47 2.17 8.98
C PHE A 80 6.03 3.62 9.26
N THR A 81 5.10 3.83 10.21
CA THR A 81 4.64 5.18 10.55
C THR A 81 5.73 6.02 11.20
N GLU A 82 6.58 5.41 12.04
CA GLU A 82 7.73 6.09 12.65
C GLU A 82 8.74 6.51 11.57
N THR A 83 9.05 5.62 10.62
CA THR A 83 9.94 5.91 9.50
C THR A 83 9.43 7.04 8.61
N LEU A 84 8.11 7.15 8.40
CA LEU A 84 7.53 8.25 7.63
C LEU A 84 7.65 9.62 8.33
N VAL A 85 7.71 9.65 9.66
CA VAL A 85 7.72 10.88 10.46
C VAL A 85 9.15 11.30 10.82
N ILE A 86 9.96 10.34 11.25
CA ILE A 86 11.29 10.57 11.83
C ILE A 86 12.40 10.34 10.78
N GLY A 87 12.11 9.54 9.74
CA GLY A 87 13.09 9.08 8.75
C GLY A 87 13.51 7.63 8.99
N SER A 88 14.28 7.06 8.06
CA SER A 88 14.83 5.70 8.18
C SER A 88 16.08 5.62 9.05
N ILE A 89 16.72 6.76 9.34
CA ILE A 89 17.94 6.83 10.14
C ILE A 89 17.59 6.69 11.62
N ASP A 90 18.24 5.75 12.30
CA ASP A 90 18.15 5.65 13.75
C ASP A 90 18.87 6.86 14.39
N PRO A 91 18.16 7.73 15.12
CA PRO A 91 18.74 8.96 15.67
C PRO A 91 19.79 8.71 16.77
N GLU A 92 19.80 7.53 17.40
CA GLU A 92 20.80 7.22 18.43
C GLU A 92 22.11 6.70 17.83
N THR A 93 22.02 5.87 16.79
CA THR A 93 23.19 5.24 16.17
C THR A 93 23.67 5.94 14.90
N PHE A 94 22.88 6.87 14.35
CA PHE A 94 23.08 7.49 13.03
C PHE A 94 23.24 6.48 11.88
N THR A 95 22.71 5.26 12.06
CA THR A 95 22.76 4.21 11.04
C THR A 95 21.40 4.03 10.41
N ASP A 96 21.37 3.82 9.09
CA ASP A 96 20.17 3.36 8.40
C ASP A 96 20.19 1.81 8.43
N PRO A 97 19.26 1.16 9.15
CA PRO A 97 19.16 -0.30 9.13
C PRO A 97 18.75 -0.85 7.75
N LEU A 98 18.35 0.01 6.81
CA LEU A 98 17.98 -0.32 5.44
C LEU A 98 19.06 0.02 4.39
N GLY A 99 20.15 0.69 4.78
CA GLY A 99 21.33 0.96 3.94
C GLY A 99 21.56 2.41 3.54
#